data_AF-A0A440UXH5-F1
#
_entry.id   AF-A0A440UXH5-F1
#
_cell.length_a   1.000
_cell.length_b   1.000
_cell.length_c   1.000
_cell.angle_alpha   90.00
_cell.angle_beta   90.00
_cell.angle_gamma   90.00
#
_symmetry.space_group_name_H-M   'P 1'
#
loop_
_entity.id
_entity.type
_entity.pdbx_description
1 polymer ?
#
loop_
_entity_poly.entity_id
_entity_poly.type
_entity_poly.pdbx_seq_one_letter_code
_entity_poly.pdbx_strand_id
1 'polypeptide(L)'
;MKGDISKIVAFFVRLPWRTMSDYRSFVFRRIKGCNLACWKSDALSVGGFDETFTGWGYEDADFVFRLQDKGIIRRAGTWATEVLHIWHKPADPSRAATNQKVVLDRIEAARLRNKAA
;
A
#
# COMPACT_ATOMS: atom_id res chain seq x y z
N MET A 1 13.80 18.97 -0.32
CA MET A 1 14.72 18.00 0.33
C MET A 1 15.85 17.71 -0.65
N LYS A 2 17.06 18.18 -0.34
CA LYS A 2 18.29 17.83 -1.08
C LYS A 2 18.95 16.68 -0.31
N GLY A 3 19.02 15.48 -0.88
CA GLY A 3 19.98 14.44 -0.49
C GLY A 3 19.86 13.79 0.91
N ASP A 4 18.90 14.17 1.76
CA ASP A 4 18.81 13.62 3.12
C ASP A 4 18.31 12.16 3.15
N ILE A 5 19.04 11.29 3.87
CA ILE A 5 18.61 9.92 4.16
C ILE A 5 17.64 9.95 5.34
N SER A 6 16.37 9.69 5.04
CA SER A 6 15.35 9.51 6.08
C SER A 6 15.51 8.15 6.76
N LYS A 7 15.36 8.11 8.10
CA LYS A 7 15.23 6.87 8.90
C LYS A 7 16.43 5.92 8.87
N ILE A 8 17.64 6.45 8.80
CA ILE A 8 18.87 5.64 8.78
C ILE A 8 19.01 4.69 9.99
N VAL A 9 18.49 5.08 11.15
CA VAL A 9 18.54 4.27 12.39
C VAL A 9 17.89 2.89 12.22
N ALA A 10 16.84 2.79 11.40
CA ALA A 10 16.10 1.55 11.20
C ALA A 10 16.89 0.49 10.38
N PHE A 11 18.04 0.87 9.80
CA PHE A 11 19.01 -0.09 9.24
C PHE A 11 19.88 -0.74 10.32
N PHE A 12 20.20 -0.01 11.39
CA PHE A 12 21.11 -0.46 12.43
C PHE A 12 20.40 -1.05 13.65
N VAL A 13 19.11 -0.75 13.81
CA VAL A 13 18.29 -1.23 14.92
C VAL A 13 17.10 -2.01 14.37
N ARG A 14 17.00 -3.28 14.75
CA ARG A 14 15.81 -4.11 14.52
C ARG A 14 14.99 -4.18 15.79
N LEU A 15 13.73 -3.76 15.72
CA LEU A 15 12.82 -3.90 16.85
C LEU A 15 12.06 -5.22 16.75
N PRO A 16 11.87 -5.94 17.87
CA PRO A 16 11.12 -7.19 17.88
C PRO A 16 9.66 -6.93 17.50
N TRP A 17 9.08 -7.95 16.87
CA TRP A 17 7.73 -7.96 16.36
C TRP A 17 6.71 -7.58 17.46
N ARG A 18 6.08 -6.41 17.36
CA ARG A 18 4.98 -5.99 18.26
C ARG A 18 3.66 -5.98 17.49
N THR A 19 2.58 -6.25 18.22
CA THR A 19 1.18 -6.24 17.75
C THR A 19 0.69 -4.92 17.16
N MET A 20 1.47 -3.83 17.29
CA MET A 20 1.13 -2.50 16.74
C MET A 20 1.51 -2.31 15.26
N SER A 21 2.00 -3.36 14.60
CA SER A 21 2.38 -3.30 13.18
C SER A 21 1.23 -3.67 12.22
N ASP A 22 0.09 -4.13 12.73
CA ASP A 22 -1.02 -4.61 11.92
C ASP A 22 -2.05 -3.50 11.64
N TYR A 23 -2.32 -3.25 10.36
CA TYR A 23 -3.33 -2.31 9.90
C TYR A 23 -4.68 -3.02 9.77
N ARG A 24 -5.42 -3.11 10.89
CA ARG A 24 -6.74 -3.77 10.95
C ARG A 24 -7.84 -3.04 10.17
N SER A 25 -7.63 -1.78 9.81
CA SER A 25 -8.50 -1.00 8.90
C SER A 25 -7.68 -0.41 7.77
N PHE A 26 -8.34 -0.10 6.65
CA PHE A 26 -7.68 0.46 5.49
C PHE A 26 -7.21 1.88 5.79
N VAL A 27 -5.91 2.12 5.60
CA VAL A 27 -5.26 3.41 5.78
C VAL A 27 -4.29 3.62 4.63
N PHE A 28 -4.47 4.69 3.87
CA PHE A 28 -3.62 5.08 2.73
C PHE A 28 -2.14 5.26 3.11
N ARG A 29 -1.87 5.59 4.38
CA ARG A 29 -0.54 5.89 4.88
C ARG A 29 0.39 4.68 4.77
N ARG A 30 1.61 4.92 4.24
CA ARG A 30 2.71 3.94 4.13
C ARG A 30 2.37 2.73 3.25
N ILE A 31 1.60 2.93 2.18
CA ILE A 31 1.48 1.98 1.08
C ILE A 31 2.46 2.40 -0.01
N LYS A 32 3.39 1.51 -0.35
CA LYS A 32 4.43 1.69 -1.37
C LYS A 32 4.73 0.32 -2.00
N GLY A 33 4.43 0.15 -3.28
CA GLY A 33 4.63 -1.09 -4.02
C GLY A 33 6.09 -1.47 -4.18
N CYS A 34 7.00 -0.48 -4.18
CA CYS A 34 8.44 -0.70 -4.29
C CYS A 34 9.06 -1.51 -3.13
N ASN A 35 8.35 -1.68 -2.01
CA ASN A 35 8.75 -2.54 -0.91
C ASN A 35 7.52 -3.16 -0.25
N LEU A 36 6.83 -4.01 -1.02
CA LEU A 36 5.64 -4.74 -0.60
C LEU A 36 5.80 -6.23 -0.92
N ALA A 37 5.40 -7.08 0.01
CA ALA A 37 5.35 -8.52 -0.16
C ALA A 37 3.93 -9.01 0.16
N CYS A 38 3.46 -10.01 -0.59
CA CYS A 38 2.20 -10.69 -0.37
C CYS A 38 2.32 -12.17 -0.74
N TRP A 39 1.49 -13.02 -0.15
CA TRP A 39 1.39 -14.41 -0.58
C TRP A 39 0.84 -14.48 -2.00
N LYS A 40 1.38 -15.38 -2.83
CA LYS A 40 0.90 -15.56 -4.20
C LYS A 40 -0.60 -15.89 -4.24
N SER A 41 -1.07 -16.76 -3.33
CA SER A 41 -2.49 -17.11 -3.22
C SER A 41 -3.38 -15.90 -2.97
N ASP A 42 -2.94 -15.01 -2.08
CA ASP A 42 -3.68 -13.80 -1.71
C ASP A 42 -3.73 -12.81 -2.87
N ALA A 43 -2.61 -12.59 -3.55
CA ALA A 43 -2.53 -11.76 -4.75
C ALA A 43 -3.46 -12.29 -5.85
N LEU A 44 -3.41 -13.59 -6.12
CA LEU A 44 -4.28 -14.23 -7.11
C LEU A 44 -5.75 -14.17 -6.69
N SER A 45 -6.05 -14.23 -5.39
CA SER A 45 -7.42 -14.15 -4.91
C SER A 45 -8.09 -12.82 -5.29
N VAL A 46 -7.33 -11.73 -5.43
CA VAL A 46 -7.85 -10.42 -5.84
C VAL A 46 -7.61 -10.13 -7.32
N GLY A 47 -7.06 -11.07 -8.09
CA GLY A 47 -6.74 -10.90 -9.51
C GLY A 47 -5.46 -10.10 -9.78
N GLY A 48 -4.55 -9.99 -8.80
CA GLY A 48 -3.31 -9.23 -8.94
C GLY A 48 -3.52 -7.71 -8.93
N PHE A 49 -2.63 -6.96 -9.57
CA PHE A 49 -2.81 -5.53 -9.79
C PHE A 49 -3.89 -5.28 -10.84
N ASP A 50 -4.60 -4.17 -10.70
CA ASP A 50 -5.59 -3.76 -11.69
C ASP A 50 -4.89 -3.04 -12.85
N GLU A 51 -4.82 -3.72 -13.99
CA GLU A 51 -4.13 -3.23 -15.19
C GLU A 51 -4.83 -2.02 -15.85
N THR A 52 -6.03 -1.65 -15.40
CA THR A 52 -6.69 -0.41 -15.85
C THR A 52 -6.05 0.86 -15.27
N PHE A 53 -5.26 0.73 -14.20
CA PHE A 53 -4.45 1.81 -13.67
C PHE A 53 -3.31 2.10 -14.63
N THR A 54 -3.44 3.21 -15.37
CA THR A 54 -2.43 3.72 -16.30
C THR A 54 -1.81 5.01 -15.77
N GLY A 55 -0.56 5.26 -16.17
CA GLY A 55 0.22 6.36 -15.62
C GLY A 55 0.64 6.10 -14.17
N TRP A 56 0.94 7.16 -13.42
CA TRP A 56 1.42 7.03 -12.05
C TRP A 56 0.31 7.23 -11.02
N GLY A 57 0.26 6.34 -10.03
CA GLY A 57 -0.38 6.57 -8.74
C GLY A 57 -1.61 5.70 -8.46
N TYR A 58 -1.76 5.38 -7.17
CA TYR A 58 -2.89 4.71 -6.51
C TYR A 58 -3.14 3.22 -6.86
N GLU A 59 -2.36 2.62 -7.76
CA GLU A 59 -2.37 1.20 -8.07
C GLU A 59 -2.02 0.32 -6.85
N ASP A 60 -1.03 0.74 -6.07
CA ASP A 60 -0.63 0.05 -4.84
C ASP A 60 -1.74 0.11 -3.78
N ALA A 61 -2.39 1.29 -3.69
CA ALA A 61 -3.46 1.53 -2.73
C ALA A 61 -4.69 0.68 -3.06
N ASP A 62 -5.02 0.57 -4.34
CA ASP A 62 -6.06 -0.31 -4.85
C ASP A 62 -5.79 -1.79 -4.50
N PHE A 63 -4.59 -2.27 -4.82
CA PHE A 63 -4.19 -3.65 -4.56
C PHE A 63 -4.29 -3.99 -3.07
N VAL A 64 -3.75 -3.12 -2.20
CA VAL A 64 -3.84 -3.29 -0.74
C VAL A 64 -5.28 -3.23 -0.24
N PHE A 65 -6.09 -2.31 -0.77
CA PHE A 65 -7.49 -2.19 -0.37
C PHE A 65 -8.26 -3.48 -0.68
N ARG A 66 -8.12 -4.03 -1.90
CA ARG A 66 -8.81 -5.26 -2.31
C ARG A 66 -8.40 -6.47 -1.45
N LEU A 67 -7.13 -6.58 -1.08
CA LEU A 67 -6.69 -7.62 -0.14
C LEU A 67 -7.38 -7.44 1.22
N GLN A 68 -7.42 -6.21 1.73
CA GLN A 68 -8.04 -5.91 3.02
C GLN A 68 -9.56 -6.10 3.03
N ASP A 69 -10.23 -5.82 1.92
CA ASP A 69 -11.66 -6.08 1.73
C ASP A 69 -11.97 -7.59 1.77
N LYS A 70 -10.98 -8.45 1.47
CA LYS A 70 -11.04 -9.91 1.69
C LYS A 70 -10.63 -10.36 3.10
N GLY A 71 -10.40 -9.43 4.01
CA GLY A 71 -10.00 -9.73 5.39
C GLY A 71 -8.49 -9.96 5.58
N ILE A 72 -7.67 -9.75 4.56
CA ILE A 72 -6.21 -9.90 4.66
C ILE A 72 -5.63 -8.66 5.34
N ILE A 73 -4.88 -8.87 6.41
CA ILE A 73 -4.36 -7.78 7.24
C ILE A 73 -3.01 -7.32 6.70
N ARG A 74 -2.92 -6.03 6.31
CA ARG A 74 -1.63 -5.42 5.97
C ARG A 74 -0.79 -5.25 7.22
N ARG A 75 0.49 -5.55 7.08
CA ARG A 75 1.48 -5.53 8.17
C ARG A 75 2.62 -4.57 7.86
N ALA A 76 3.05 -3.76 8.83
CA ALA A 76 4.15 -2.82 8.69
C ALA A 76 5.51 -3.54 8.73
N GLY A 77 6.36 -3.31 7.73
CA GLY A 77 7.76 -3.77 7.72
C GLY A 77 8.76 -2.79 8.37
N THR A 78 8.27 -1.69 8.96
CA THR A 78 9.14 -0.68 9.58
C THR A 78 9.98 -1.31 10.71
N TRP A 79 11.27 -0.97 10.79
CA TRP A 79 12.25 -1.56 11.73
C TRP A 79 12.62 -3.04 11.48
N ALA A 80 12.20 -3.62 10.35
CA ALA A 80 12.50 -5.02 10.01
C ALA A 80 12.99 -5.19 8.57
N THR A 81 12.35 -4.51 7.61
CA THR A 81 12.58 -4.69 6.16
C THR A 81 12.79 -3.34 5.45
N GLU A 82 13.64 -2.48 6.02
CA GLU A 82 13.93 -1.17 5.44
C GLU A 82 14.75 -1.30 4.15
N VAL A 83 14.50 -0.40 3.19
CA VAL A 83 15.21 -0.33 1.92
C VAL A 83 15.59 1.12 1.61
N LEU A 84 16.69 1.30 0.88
CA LEU A 84 17.07 2.60 0.34
C LEU A 84 16.45 2.74 -1.05
N HIS A 85 15.55 3.70 -1.20
CA HIS A 85 15.04 4.07 -2.51
C HIS A 85 15.94 5.13 -3.12
N ILE A 86 16.63 4.80 -4.22
CA ILE A 86 17.48 5.75 -4.93
C ILE A 86 16.59 6.89 -5.43
N TRP A 87 17.00 8.12 -5.15
CA TRP A 87 16.21 9.28 -5.55
C TRP A 87 16.18 9.42 -7.07
N HIS A 88 14.99 9.68 -7.58
CA HIS A 88 14.75 10.10 -8.95
C HIS A 88 13.60 11.11 -8.97
N LYS A 89 13.47 11.85 -10.08
CA LYS A 89 12.34 12.76 -10.28
C LYS A 89 11.02 11.98 -10.22
N PRO A 90 9.97 12.49 -9.54
CA PRO A 90 8.66 11.86 -9.56
C PRO A 90 8.12 11.68 -10.98
N ALA A 91 7.36 10.61 -11.20
CA ALA A 91 6.66 10.38 -12.45
C ALA A 91 5.51 11.39 -12.64
N ASP A 92 5.01 11.50 -13.87
CA ASP A 92 3.90 12.41 -14.21
C ASP A 92 2.64 12.09 -13.39
N PRO A 93 2.16 13.00 -12.53
CA PRO A 93 0.99 12.77 -11.69
C PRO A 93 -0.34 13.06 -12.38
N SER A 94 -0.36 13.35 -13.69
CA SER A 94 -1.57 13.70 -14.46
C SER A 94 -2.74 12.71 -14.26
N ARG A 95 -2.44 11.42 -14.08
CA ARG A 95 -3.44 10.35 -13.86
C ARG A 95 -3.77 10.09 -12.39
N ALA A 96 -3.01 10.64 -11.44
CA ALA A 96 -3.12 10.30 -10.03
C ALA A 96 -4.51 10.61 -9.45
N ALA A 97 -5.13 11.73 -9.83
CA ALA A 97 -6.46 12.10 -9.35
C ALA A 97 -7.56 11.15 -9.86
N THR A 98 -7.48 10.76 -11.15
CA THR A 98 -8.41 9.78 -11.73
C THR A 98 -8.25 8.42 -11.07
N ASN A 99 -7.02 7.95 -10.90
CA ASN A 99 -6.73 6.67 -10.25
C ASN A 99 -7.15 6.68 -8.77
N GLN A 100 -6.95 7.80 -8.07
CA GLN A 100 -7.45 7.98 -6.70
C GLN A 100 -8.97 7.82 -6.62
N LYS A 101 -9.71 8.39 -7.58
CA LYS A 101 -11.16 8.27 -7.61
C LYS A 101 -11.61 6.81 -7.68
N VAL A 102 -10.96 5.99 -8.51
CA VAL A 102 -11.26 4.55 -8.62
C VAL A 102 -11.15 3.86 -7.27
N VAL A 103 -10.08 4.13 -6.51
CA VAL A 103 -9.88 3.56 -5.17
C VAL A 103 -10.96 4.03 -4.19
N LEU A 104 -11.31 5.31 -4.22
CA LEU A 104 -12.34 5.88 -3.34
C LEU A 104 -13.73 5.31 -3.63
N ASP A 105 -14.09 5.16 -4.90
CA ASP A 105 -15.36 4.58 -5.33
C ASP A 105 -15.45 3.11 -4.87
N ARG A 106 -14.35 2.34 -4.95
CA ARG A 106 -14.28 0.96 -4.45
C ARG A 106 -14.45 0.87 -2.93
N ILE A 107 -13.80 1.77 -2.19
CA ILE A 107 -13.93 1.86 -0.72
C ILE A 107 -15.38 2.13 -0.33
N GLU A 108 -16.04 3.04 -1.04
CA GLU A 108 -17.43 3.38 -0.74
C GLU A 108 -18.39 2.24 -1.09
N ALA A 109 -18.20 1.60 -2.24
CA ALA A 109 -18.99 0.42 -2.61
C ALA A 109 -18.88 -0.72 -1.58
N ALA A 110 -17.66 -1.00 -1.08
CA ALA A 110 -17.44 -1.99 -0.04
C ALA A 110 -18.11 -1.61 1.29
N ARG A 111 -18.06 -0.34 1.68
CA ARG A 111 -18.76 0.17 2.88
C ARG A 111 -20.26 -0.02 2.78
N LEU A 112 -20.86 0.30 1.63
CA LEU A 112 -22.29 0.14 1.41
C LEU A 112 -22.69 -1.33 1.46
N ARG A 113 -21.90 -2.22 0.84
CA ARG A 113 -22.12 -3.67 0.91
C ARG A 113 -22.09 -4.20 2.35
N ASN A 114 -21.12 -3.76 3.15
CA ASN A 114 -20.99 -4.21 4.54
C ASN A 114 -22.06 -3.64 5.48
N LYS A 115 -22.74 -2.55 5.11
CA LYS A 115 -23.90 -2.03 5.85
C LYS A 115 -25.20 -2.78 5.54
N ALA A 116 -25.27 -3.44 4.38
CA ALA A 116 -26.44 -4.17 3.92
C ALA A 116 -26.44 -5.66 4.31
N ALA A 117 -25.32 -6.16 4.87
CA ALA A 117 -25.14 -7.50 5.40
C ALA A 117 -25.34 -7.51 6.92
#